data_AF-A0A7K0JJ46-F1
#
_entry.id   AF-A0A7K0JJ46-F1
#
_cell.length_a   1.000
_cell.length_b   1.000
_cell.length_c   1.000
_cell.angle_alpha   90.00
_cell.angle_beta   90.00
_cell.angle_gamma   90.00
#
_symmetry.space_group_name_H-M   'P 1'
#
loop_
_entity.id
_entity.type
_entity.pdbx_description
1 polymer ?
#
loop_
_entity_poly.entity_id
_entity_poly.type
_entity_poly.pdbx_seq_one_letter_code
_entity_poly.pdbx_strand_id
1 'polypeptide(L)'
;MELKKYKLGELLSKIENGAVIKQNKGAKGIPITRIETLSNGLFNRDKLGYADIEDPTLYSDYILEDNDLLMSHINSKEFVGRTVIYKKQANECIIHGMNLLRIKTNTKLLDPEFAYYYFQTDTIKKSLYNLRKDAIGQSSIAIM
;
A
#
# COMPACT_ATOMS: atom_id res chain seq x y z
N MET A 1 -2.97 33.35 8.68
CA MET A 1 -2.96 32.02 8.03
C MET A 1 -4.32 31.37 8.33
N GLU A 2 -5.10 31.07 7.31
CA GLU A 2 -6.41 30.43 7.49
C GLU A 2 -6.24 28.91 7.41
N LEU A 3 -6.69 28.20 8.44
CA LEU A 3 -6.63 26.74 8.49
C LEU A 3 -7.92 26.16 7.90
N LYS A 4 -7.79 25.34 6.85
CA LYS A 4 -8.90 24.58 6.27
C LYS A 4 -8.90 23.16 6.82
N LYS A 5 -10.10 22.62 7.06
CA LYS A 5 -10.30 21.23 7.50
C LYS A 5 -10.85 20.41 6.32
N TYR A 6 -10.32 19.22 6.14
CA TYR A 6 -10.73 18.28 5.11
C TYR A 6 -10.99 16.92 5.73
N LYS A 7 -11.90 16.13 5.15
CA LYS A 7 -11.92 14.69 5.41
C LYS A 7 -10.75 14.07 4.66
N LEU A 8 -10.07 13.09 5.25
CA LEU A 8 -8.90 12.46 4.62
C LEU A 8 -9.23 11.91 3.23
N GLY A 9 -10.41 11.28 3.05
CA GLY A 9 -10.84 10.75 1.75
C GLY A 9 -10.95 11.81 0.64
N GLU A 10 -11.21 13.08 0.97
CA GLU A 10 -11.26 14.18 -0.01
C GLU A 10 -9.87 14.61 -0.50
N LEU A 11 -8.83 14.23 0.25
CA LEU A 11 -7.43 14.49 -0.06
C LEU A 11 -6.77 13.33 -0.83
N LEU A 12 -7.51 12.24 -1.07
CA LEU A 12 -7.02 11.05 -1.77
C LEU A 12 -7.63 11.01 -3.17
N SER A 13 -6.82 10.66 -4.16
CA SER A 13 -7.26 10.45 -5.54
C SER A 13 -7.64 9.00 -5.81
N LYS A 14 -7.09 8.04 -5.04
CA LYS A 14 -7.38 6.62 -5.20
C LYS A 14 -7.15 5.85 -3.90
N ILE A 15 -8.01 4.85 -3.67
CA ILE A 15 -7.79 3.77 -2.69
C ILE A 15 -8.28 2.49 -3.36
N GLU A 16 -7.42 1.48 -3.50
CA GLU A 16 -7.81 0.25 -4.19
C GLU A 16 -7.04 -0.99 -3.75
N ASN A 17 -7.63 -2.15 -4.04
CA ASN A 17 -6.98 -3.46 -3.93
C ASN A 17 -6.03 -3.70 -5.11
N GLY A 18 -4.99 -4.50 -4.87
CA GLY A 18 -4.06 -4.92 -5.93
C GLY A 18 -4.55 -6.11 -6.74
N ALA A 19 -3.75 -6.49 -7.74
CA ALA A 19 -4.04 -7.59 -8.64
C ALA A 19 -4.02 -8.95 -7.91
N VAL A 20 -5.01 -9.80 -8.21
CA VAL A 20 -5.06 -11.19 -7.74
C VAL A 20 -4.17 -12.04 -8.64
N ILE A 21 -2.94 -12.29 -8.19
CA ILE A 21 -1.93 -13.06 -8.93
C ILE A 21 -1.45 -14.19 -8.04
N LYS A 22 -1.54 -15.44 -8.53
CA LYS A 22 -0.99 -16.61 -7.85
C LYS A 22 0.52 -16.61 -8.01
N GLN A 23 1.24 -16.51 -6.89
CA GLN A 23 2.69 -16.42 -6.86
C GLN A 23 3.31 -17.75 -6.40
N ASN A 24 4.38 -18.20 -7.05
CA ASN A 24 5.01 -19.49 -6.79
C ASN A 24 6.46 -19.32 -6.28
N LYS A 25 6.95 -20.28 -5.50
CA LYS A 25 8.35 -20.29 -5.07
C LYS A 25 9.25 -20.59 -6.27
N GLY A 26 10.28 -19.76 -6.48
CA GLY A 26 11.24 -19.92 -7.58
C GLY A 26 10.79 -19.27 -8.91
N ALA A 27 9.56 -18.74 -8.97
CA ALA A 27 9.11 -17.94 -10.10
C ALA A 27 9.97 -16.67 -10.26
N LYS A 28 9.99 -16.12 -11.47
CA LYS A 28 10.78 -14.94 -11.87
C LYS A 28 9.89 -13.89 -12.55
N GLY A 29 10.53 -12.97 -13.26
CA GLY A 29 9.88 -11.89 -14.00
C GLY A 29 9.67 -10.65 -13.15
N ILE A 30 8.59 -9.93 -13.45
CA ILE A 30 8.23 -8.67 -12.81
C ILE A 30 7.89 -8.92 -11.33
N PRO A 31 8.49 -8.17 -10.39
CA PRO A 31 8.20 -8.32 -8.99
C PRO A 31 6.77 -7.84 -8.64
N ILE A 32 6.20 -8.47 -7.63
CA ILE A 32 4.83 -8.27 -7.17
C ILE A 32 4.85 -8.01 -5.66
N THR A 33 4.14 -6.98 -5.20
CA THR A 33 4.09 -6.67 -3.77
C THR A 33 3.34 -7.73 -2.95
N ARG A 34 3.77 -7.92 -1.71
CA ARG A 34 3.16 -8.80 -0.69
C ARG A 34 3.10 -8.08 0.66
N ILE A 35 2.46 -8.69 1.66
CA ILE A 35 2.48 -8.14 3.02
C ILE A 35 3.91 -7.91 3.52
N GLU A 36 4.83 -8.82 3.20
CA GLU A 36 6.23 -8.76 3.60
C GLU A 36 6.99 -7.61 2.94
N THR A 37 6.48 -7.02 1.86
CA THR A 37 7.03 -5.80 1.24
C THR A 37 7.06 -4.63 2.23
N LEU A 38 6.28 -4.68 3.31
CA LEU A 38 6.24 -3.65 4.38
C LEU A 38 7.16 -3.99 5.57
N SER A 39 8.04 -4.99 5.42
CA SER A 39 8.97 -5.39 6.49
C SER A 39 9.83 -4.23 6.93
N ASN A 40 10.09 -4.14 8.23
CA ASN A 40 10.85 -3.04 8.87
C ASN A 40 10.24 -1.64 8.70
N GLY A 41 8.97 -1.54 8.29
CA GLY A 41 8.30 -0.23 8.11
C GLY A 41 8.77 0.55 6.89
N LEU A 42 9.42 -0.13 5.94
CA LEU A 42 9.94 0.44 4.70
C LEU A 42 9.47 -0.40 3.51
N PHE A 43 9.49 0.17 2.31
CA PHE A 43 9.29 -0.59 1.08
C PHE A 43 10.50 -1.51 0.84
N ASN A 44 10.33 -2.79 1.14
CA ASN A 44 11.39 -3.79 1.13
C ASN A 44 11.38 -4.58 -0.19
N ARG A 45 12.37 -4.30 -1.06
CA ARG A 45 12.53 -4.96 -2.37
C ARG A 45 12.97 -6.42 -2.27
N ASP A 46 13.62 -6.81 -1.18
CA ASP A 46 14.02 -8.21 -0.94
C ASP A 46 12.83 -9.11 -0.55
N LYS A 47 11.68 -8.50 -0.28
CA LYS A 47 10.44 -9.16 0.13
C LYS A 47 9.32 -9.02 -0.91
N LEU A 48 9.70 -8.94 -2.18
CA LEU A 48 8.81 -9.02 -3.32
C LEU A 48 8.61 -10.49 -3.73
N GLY A 49 7.53 -10.72 -4.46
CA GLY A 49 7.22 -12.02 -5.02
C GLY A 49 7.11 -12.03 -6.53
N TYR A 50 6.88 -13.20 -7.10
CA TYR A 50 7.01 -13.44 -8.54
C TYR A 50 6.02 -14.49 -9.03
N ALA A 51 5.69 -14.44 -10.32
CA ALA A 51 4.72 -15.34 -10.95
C ALA A 51 5.03 -15.63 -12.43
N ASP A 52 6.30 -15.53 -12.84
CA ASP A 52 6.76 -15.77 -14.23
C ASP A 52 6.07 -14.83 -15.25
N ILE A 53 5.81 -13.60 -14.83
CA ILE A 53 5.22 -12.54 -15.65
C ILE A 53 6.35 -11.70 -16.22
N GLU A 54 6.49 -11.68 -17.54
CA GLU A 54 7.51 -10.86 -18.23
C GLU A 54 6.90 -9.60 -18.89
N ASP A 55 5.61 -9.65 -19.24
CA ASP A 55 4.92 -8.55 -19.90
C ASP A 55 4.12 -7.70 -18.89
N PRO A 56 4.51 -6.44 -18.63
CA PRO A 56 3.81 -5.57 -17.69
C PRO A 56 2.44 -5.12 -18.20
N THR A 57 2.18 -5.17 -19.51
CA THR A 57 0.95 -4.61 -20.11
C THR A 57 -0.31 -5.36 -19.65
N LEU A 58 -0.19 -6.64 -19.31
CA LEU A 58 -1.27 -7.43 -18.72
C LEU A 58 -1.76 -6.87 -17.37
N TYR A 59 -0.92 -6.10 -16.69
CA TYR A 59 -1.18 -5.52 -15.37
C TYR A 59 -0.93 -4.00 -15.35
N SER A 60 -1.11 -3.31 -16.49
CA SER A 60 -0.80 -1.87 -16.63
C SER A 60 -1.43 -1.02 -15.53
N ASP A 61 -2.67 -1.30 -15.18
CA ASP A 61 -3.44 -0.55 -14.18
C ASP A 61 -2.94 -0.79 -12.74
N TYR A 62 -2.18 -1.87 -12.53
CA TYR A 62 -1.62 -2.27 -11.24
C TYR A 62 -0.13 -1.98 -11.13
N ILE A 63 0.51 -1.40 -12.14
CA ILE A 63 1.90 -0.99 -12.01
C ILE A 63 1.98 0.14 -10.99
N LEU A 64 2.91 0.01 -10.05
CA LEU A 64 3.17 1.05 -9.05
C LEU A 64 3.76 2.30 -9.70
N GLU A 65 3.23 3.43 -9.30
CA GLU A 65 3.75 4.75 -9.65
C GLU A 65 4.57 5.32 -8.50
N ASP A 66 5.53 6.17 -8.83
CA ASP A 66 6.32 6.85 -7.81
C ASP A 66 5.41 7.60 -6.82
N ASN A 67 5.69 7.46 -5.53
CA ASN A 67 4.90 7.99 -4.42
C ASN A 67 3.57 7.30 -4.12
N ASP A 68 3.30 6.12 -4.69
CA ASP A 68 2.20 5.28 -4.21
C ASP A 68 2.41 4.92 -2.73
N LEU A 69 1.40 5.12 -1.90
CA LEU A 69 1.39 4.63 -0.53
C LEU A 69 0.80 3.22 -0.51
N LEU A 70 1.43 2.32 0.22
CA LEU A 70 0.99 0.94 0.39
C LEU A 70 0.66 0.66 1.84
N MET A 71 -0.57 0.20 2.10
CA MET A 71 -1.07 -0.09 3.43
C MET A 71 -1.45 -1.56 3.59
N SER A 72 -0.99 -2.15 4.69
CA SER A 72 -1.45 -3.45 5.18
C SER A 72 -2.87 -3.30 5.71
N HIS A 73 -3.85 -3.91 5.05
CA HIS A 73 -5.27 -3.80 5.42
C HIS A 73 -5.90 -5.11 5.88
N ILE A 74 -5.20 -6.24 5.71
CA ILE A 74 -5.57 -7.57 6.22
C ILE A 74 -4.27 -8.23 6.69
N ASN A 75 -4.10 -8.41 8.00
CA ASN A 75 -2.87 -8.94 8.61
C ASN A 75 -3.09 -9.32 10.08
N SER A 76 -2.04 -9.63 10.84
CA SER A 76 -2.12 -9.66 12.30
C SER A 76 -2.43 -8.26 12.87
N LYS A 77 -2.95 -8.23 14.10
CA LYS A 77 -3.29 -7.00 14.83
C LYS A 77 -2.13 -6.00 14.92
N GLU A 78 -0.89 -6.48 14.99
CA GLU A 78 0.31 -5.64 15.10
C GLU A 78 0.65 -4.93 13.79
N PHE A 79 0.33 -5.55 12.65
CA PHE A 79 0.78 -5.10 11.33
C PHE A 79 -0.33 -4.46 10.49
N VAL A 80 -1.60 -4.57 10.90
CA VAL A 80 -2.71 -3.89 10.21
C VAL A 80 -2.57 -2.36 10.34
N GLY A 81 -2.82 -1.65 9.25
CA GLY A 81 -2.65 -0.19 9.14
C GLY A 81 -1.22 0.28 8.88
N ARG A 82 -0.22 -0.60 8.92
CA ARG A 82 1.16 -0.23 8.57
C ARG A 82 1.20 0.28 7.13
N THR A 83 1.77 1.46 6.95
CA THR A 83 1.84 2.15 5.66
C THR A 83 3.30 2.44 5.32
N VAL A 84 3.67 2.22 4.06
CA VAL A 84 4.98 2.60 3.48
C VAL A 84 4.76 3.43 2.23
N ILE A 85 5.75 4.24 1.86
CA ILE A 85 5.76 4.95 0.58
C ILE A 85 6.69 4.24 -0.39
N TYR A 86 6.21 4.00 -1.61
CA TYR A 86 7.04 3.49 -2.69
C TYR A 86 7.75 4.66 -3.38
N LYS A 87 9.07 4.56 -3.47
CA LYS A 87 9.94 5.48 -4.20
C LYS A 87 10.57 4.73 -5.35
N LYS A 88 10.21 5.06 -6.58
CA LYS A 88 10.66 4.37 -7.79
C LYS A 88 12.18 4.53 -7.98
N GLN A 89 12.86 3.44 -8.23
CA GLN A 89 14.29 3.38 -8.52
C GLN A 89 14.53 3.09 -10.00
N ALA A 90 15.24 4.01 -10.67
CA ALA A 90 15.54 3.92 -12.09
C ALA A 90 14.28 3.57 -12.93
N ASN A 91 14.37 2.54 -13.77
CA ASN A 91 13.29 2.11 -14.64
C ASN A 91 12.57 0.85 -14.10
N GLU A 92 12.60 0.62 -12.77
CA GLU A 92 11.96 -0.56 -12.20
C GLU A 92 10.44 -0.57 -12.46
N CYS A 93 9.90 -1.79 -12.60
CA CYS A 93 8.49 -2.06 -12.80
C CYS A 93 8.06 -3.05 -11.71
N ILE A 94 7.05 -2.70 -10.93
CA ILE A 94 6.55 -3.52 -9.83
C ILE A 94 5.03 -3.54 -9.92
N ILE A 95 4.45 -4.74 -9.83
CA ILE A 95 2.99 -4.93 -9.81
C ILE A 95 2.50 -4.81 -8.37
N HIS A 96 1.47 -4.00 -8.17
CA HIS A 96 0.68 -3.92 -6.95
C HIS A 96 -0.15 -5.19 -6.78
N GLY A 97 0.28 -6.09 -5.89
CA GLY A 97 -0.43 -7.32 -5.56
C GLY A 97 -1.54 -7.13 -4.53
N MET A 98 -2.55 -8.01 -4.56
CA MET A 98 -3.78 -7.94 -3.77
C MET A 98 -3.64 -7.77 -2.24
N ASN A 99 -2.49 -8.11 -1.66
CA ASN A 99 -2.33 -8.18 -0.21
C ASN A 99 -2.18 -6.81 0.48
N LEU A 100 -2.10 -5.73 -0.31
CA LEU A 100 -1.92 -4.37 0.17
C LEU A 100 -2.95 -3.45 -0.48
N LEU A 101 -3.37 -2.41 0.22
CA LEU A 101 -4.09 -1.31 -0.41
C LEU A 101 -3.08 -0.35 -1.02
N ARG A 102 -3.36 0.12 -2.23
CA ARG A 102 -2.70 1.28 -2.81
C ARG A 102 -3.53 2.52 -2.51
N ILE A 103 -2.87 3.53 -1.97
CA ILE A 103 -3.43 4.84 -1.69
C ILE A 103 -2.65 5.87 -2.52
N LYS A 104 -3.37 6.68 -3.29
CA LYS A 104 -2.81 7.82 -4.03
C LYS A 104 -3.39 9.10 -3.47
N THR A 105 -2.54 10.09 -3.23
CA THR A 105 -3.00 11.40 -2.77
C THR A 105 -3.46 12.25 -3.96
N ASN A 106 -4.29 13.25 -3.71
CA ASN A 106 -4.46 14.36 -4.62
C ASN A 106 -3.29 15.34 -4.38
N THR A 107 -2.24 15.24 -5.20
CA THR A 107 -0.98 15.98 -5.02
C THR A 107 -1.13 17.50 -5.05
N LYS A 108 -2.27 18.02 -5.54
CA LYS A 108 -2.60 19.46 -5.46
C LYS A 108 -3.00 19.91 -4.05
N LEU A 109 -3.44 18.99 -3.21
CA LEU A 109 -3.99 19.25 -1.87
C LEU A 109 -3.19 18.57 -0.75
N LEU A 110 -2.57 17.43 -1.05
CA LEU A 110 -1.87 16.60 -0.08
C LEU A 110 -0.61 16.00 -0.69
N ASP A 111 0.53 16.47 -0.20
CA ASP A 111 1.83 15.90 -0.54
C ASP A 111 1.93 14.42 -0.08
N PRO A 112 2.40 13.49 -0.95
CA PRO A 112 2.49 12.07 -0.60
C PRO A 112 3.45 11.75 0.56
N GLU A 113 4.57 12.47 0.68
CA GLU A 113 5.51 12.24 1.79
C GLU A 113 4.91 12.73 3.11
N PHE A 114 4.29 13.91 3.10
CA PHE A 114 3.53 14.39 4.24
C PHE A 114 2.43 13.39 4.62
N ALA A 115 1.67 12.87 3.65
CA ALA A 115 0.66 11.85 3.90
C ALA A 115 1.28 10.61 4.56
N TYR A 116 2.42 10.12 4.04
CA TYR A 116 3.15 9.00 4.63
C TYR A 116 3.48 9.26 6.10
N TYR A 117 4.08 10.39 6.44
CA TYR A 117 4.37 10.75 7.84
C TYR A 117 3.10 10.91 8.68
N TYR A 118 2.03 11.46 8.10
CA TYR A 118 0.74 11.61 8.76
C TYR A 118 0.12 10.24 9.11
N PHE A 119 0.21 9.25 8.22
CA PHE A 119 -0.20 7.87 8.48
C PHE A 119 0.62 7.19 9.60
N GLN A 120 1.83 7.69 9.91
CA GLN A 120 2.62 7.19 11.04
C GLN A 120 2.22 7.79 12.40
N THR A 121 1.37 8.82 12.43
CA THR A 121 0.97 9.48 13.67
C THR A 121 0.06 8.60 14.52
N ASP A 122 0.10 8.81 15.85
CA ASP A 122 -0.78 8.10 16.79
C ASP A 122 -2.26 8.37 16.53
N THR A 123 -2.59 9.56 16.03
CA THR A 123 -3.96 9.93 15.65
C THR A 123 -4.51 8.96 14.60
N ILE A 124 -3.75 8.72 13.53
CA ILE A 124 -4.16 7.81 12.46
C ILE A 124 -4.07 6.36 12.91
N LYS A 125 -3.00 5.96 13.60
CA LYS A 125 -2.88 4.60 14.16
C LYS A 125 -4.05 4.24 15.07
N LYS A 126 -4.50 5.15 15.96
CA LYS A 126 -5.67 4.96 16.82
C LYS A 126 -6.97 4.89 16.02
N SER A 127 -7.12 5.73 14.99
CA SER A 127 -8.30 5.68 14.11
C SER A 127 -8.41 4.32 13.39
N LEU A 128 -7.31 3.85 12.78
CA LEU A 128 -7.24 2.54 12.13
C LEU A 128 -7.44 1.38 13.14
N TYR A 129 -6.88 1.50 14.35
CA TYR A 129 -7.09 0.54 15.43
C TYR A 129 -8.57 0.39 15.79
N ASN A 130 -9.34 1.48 15.77
CA ASN A 130 -10.77 1.46 16.11
C ASN A 130 -11.66 1.00 14.96
N LEU A 131 -11.23 1.21 13.71
CA LEU A 131 -11.98 0.80 12.51
C LEU A 131 -11.79 -0.68 12.18
N ARG A 132 -10.71 -1.31 12.66
CA ARG A 132 -10.43 -2.69 12.30
C ARG A 132 -11.49 -3.65 12.84
N LYS A 133 -11.68 -4.74 12.11
CA LYS A 133 -12.46 -5.90 12.53
C LYS A 133 -11.51 -7.06 12.79
N ASP A 134 -11.65 -7.67 13.95
CA ASP A 134 -10.82 -8.78 14.40
C ASP A 134 -11.58 -10.11 14.21
N ALA A 135 -10.88 -11.10 13.66
CA ALA A 135 -11.25 -12.51 13.57
C ALA A 135 -10.11 -13.37 14.14
N ILE A 136 -10.32 -14.67 14.33
CA ILE A 136 -9.30 -15.56 14.93
C ILE A 136 -8.02 -15.52 14.09
N GLY A 137 -6.96 -14.92 14.64
CA GLY A 137 -5.64 -14.79 14.01
C GLY A 137 -5.52 -13.71 12.92
N GLN A 138 -6.56 -12.93 12.65
CA GLN A 138 -6.56 -11.93 11.57
C GLN A 138 -7.30 -10.65 11.96
N SER A 139 -6.74 -9.52 11.57
CA SER A 139 -7.31 -8.19 11.69
C SER A 139 -7.44 -7.57 10.29
N SER A 140 -8.55 -6.87 10.04
CA SER A 140 -8.81 -6.25 8.73
C SER A 140 -9.41 -4.85 8.84
N ILE A 141 -9.12 -4.01 7.85
CA ILE A 141 -9.73 -2.69 7.66
C ILE A 141 -10.44 -2.73 6.30
N ALA A 142 -11.76 -2.54 6.32
CA ALA A 142 -12.54 -2.47 5.09
C ALA A 142 -12.44 -1.07 4.48
N ILE A 143 -12.28 -1.00 3.16
CA ILE A 143 -12.57 0.22 2.40
C ILE A 143 -14.08 0.25 2.21
N MET A 144 -14.74 1.31 2.66
CA MET A 144 -16.17 1.58 2.44
C MET A 144 -16.33 2.70 1.43
#